data_AF-A0A820VTN7-F1
#
_entry.id   AF-A0A820VTN7-F1
#
_cell.length_a   1.000
_cell.length_b   1.000
_cell.length_c   1.000
_cell.angle_alpha   90.00
_cell.angle_beta   90.00
_cell.angle_gamma   90.00
#
_symmetry.space_group_name_H-M   'P 1'
#
loop_
_entity.id
_entity.type
_entity.pdbx_description
1 polymer ?
#
loop_
_entity_poly.entity_id
_entity_poly.type
_entity_poly.pdbx_seq_one_letter_code
_entity_poly.pdbx_strand_id
1 'polypeptide(L)'
;MGPKLGVKAVSKAINCAKSTVPYWLNRWKESKDLSDSKRTGRPRGTTEKIDQRISDLATNDNIATTRDIQRVLKRQHVDISQETIRRRLKEHGGKFSPPISKPLLTEKHR
;
A
#
# COMPACT_ATOMS: atom_id res chain seq x y z
N MET A 1 6.59 -46.76 -4.13
CA MET A 1 5.88 -45.65 -4.81
C MET A 1 4.43 -46.06 -4.97
N GLY A 2 3.50 -45.33 -4.35
CA GLY A 2 2.07 -45.68 -4.41
C GLY A 2 1.49 -45.64 -5.83
N PRO A 3 0.31 -46.24 -6.06
CA PRO A 3 -0.33 -46.25 -7.37
C PRO A 3 -0.49 -44.83 -7.90
N LYS A 4 -0.10 -44.60 -9.17
CA LYS A 4 -0.34 -43.33 -9.87
C LYS A 4 -1.86 -43.15 -10.04
N LEU A 5 -2.48 -42.44 -9.10
CA LEU A 5 -3.88 -42.05 -9.20
C LEU A 5 -4.05 -41.12 -10.40
N GLY A 6 -4.93 -41.52 -11.33
CA GLY A 6 -5.28 -40.66 -12.46
C GLY A 6 -6.00 -39.39 -11.99
N VAL A 7 -5.91 -38.31 -12.77
CA VAL A 7 -6.54 -37.01 -12.49
C VAL A 7 -8.01 -37.14 -12.07
N LYS A 8 -8.77 -38.01 -12.74
CA LYS A 8 -10.19 -38.29 -12.43
C LYS A 8 -10.37 -38.85 -11.02
N ALA A 9 -9.54 -39.81 -10.62
CA ALA A 9 -9.62 -40.42 -9.29
C ALA A 9 -9.30 -39.40 -8.20
N VAL A 10 -8.25 -38.59 -8.39
CA VAL A 10 -7.88 -37.50 -7.47
C VAL A 10 -9.00 -36.48 -7.34
N SER A 11 -9.54 -35.99 -8.46
CA SER A 11 -10.62 -34.98 -8.45
C SER A 11 -11.88 -35.45 -7.72
N LYS A 12 -12.23 -36.74 -7.85
CA LYS A 12 -13.36 -37.35 -7.17
C LYS A 12 -13.10 -37.51 -5.67
N ALA A 13 -11.87 -37.87 -5.29
CA ALA A 13 -11.49 -38.03 -3.90
C ALA A 13 -11.47 -36.70 -3.13
N ILE A 14 -11.06 -35.61 -3.77
CA ILE A 14 -10.94 -34.27 -3.14
C ILE A 14 -12.12 -33.34 -3.46
N ASN A 15 -13.17 -33.86 -4.12
CA ASN A 15 -14.37 -33.13 -4.53
C ASN A 15 -14.08 -31.77 -5.21
N CYS A 16 -13.24 -31.78 -6.25
CA CYS A 16 -12.88 -30.59 -7.01
C CYS A 16 -13.08 -30.78 -8.52
N ALA A 17 -12.99 -29.67 -9.27
CA ALA A 17 -13.02 -29.74 -10.72
C ALA A 17 -11.78 -30.49 -11.26
N LYS A 18 -11.96 -31.27 -12.34
CA LYS A 18 -10.87 -32.02 -12.97
C LYS A 18 -9.69 -31.14 -13.41
N SER A 19 -9.95 -29.87 -13.74
CA SER A 19 -8.95 -28.86 -14.12
C SER A 19 -8.10 -28.36 -12.95
N THR A 20 -8.60 -28.46 -11.72
CA THR A 20 -7.91 -28.00 -10.50
C THR A 20 -6.68 -28.87 -10.20
N VAL A 21 -6.77 -30.18 -10.43
CA VAL A 21 -5.66 -31.12 -10.19
C VAL A 21 -4.41 -30.79 -11.05
N PRO A 22 -4.48 -30.71 -12.39
CA PRO A 22 -3.31 -30.36 -13.21
C PRO A 22 -2.82 -28.92 -12.95
N TYR A 23 -3.72 -27.97 -12.65
CA TYR A 23 -3.34 -26.61 -12.27
C TYR A 23 -2.39 -26.60 -11.06
N TRP A 24 -2.77 -27.25 -9.96
CA TRP A 24 -1.93 -27.30 -8.76
C TRP A 24 -0.67 -28.15 -8.94
N LEU A 25 -0.73 -29.22 -9.74
CA LEU A 25 0.46 -30.01 -10.07
C LEU A 25 1.48 -29.21 -10.88
N ASN A 26 1.03 -28.40 -11.85
CA ASN A 26 1.92 -27.53 -12.62
C ASN A 26 2.50 -26.43 -11.73
N ARG A 27 1.68 -25.80 -10.90
CA ARG A 27 2.14 -24.80 -9.91
C ARG A 27 3.21 -25.38 -8.98
N TRP A 28 3.01 -26.60 -8.48
CA TRP A 28 4.00 -27.29 -7.65
C TRP A 28 5.31 -27.60 -8.40
N LYS A 29 5.25 -27.87 -9.70
CA LYS A 29 6.45 -28.10 -10.52
C LYS A 29 7.23 -26.80 -10.75
N GLU A 30 6.53 -25.69 -10.95
CA GLU A 30 7.10 -24.37 -11.25
C GLU A 30 7.74 -23.72 -10.03
N SER A 31 6.98 -23.52 -8.95
CA SER A 31 7.41 -22.71 -7.80
C SER A 31 7.71 -23.53 -6.54
N LYS A 32 7.30 -24.80 -6.48
CA LYS A 32 7.27 -25.60 -5.24
C LYS A 32 6.53 -24.90 -4.09
N ASP A 33 5.64 -23.97 -4.43
CA ASP A 33 4.87 -23.17 -3.49
C ASP A 33 3.39 -23.19 -3.87
N LEU A 34 2.57 -23.55 -2.89
CA LEU A 34 1.11 -23.61 -2.99
C LEU A 34 0.43 -22.46 -2.25
N SER A 35 1.20 -21.53 -1.69
CA SER A 35 0.67 -20.35 -1.02
C SER A 35 -0.10 -19.45 -1.99
N ASP A 36 -1.04 -18.68 -1.45
CA ASP A 36 -1.75 -17.68 -2.22
C ASP A 36 -0.79 -16.58 -2.64
N SER A 37 -0.77 -16.28 -3.95
CA SER A 37 0.02 -15.16 -4.45
C SER A 37 -0.61 -13.85 -4.03
N LYS A 38 0.25 -12.83 -3.82
CA LYS A 38 -0.23 -11.48 -3.54
C LYS A 38 -1.12 -11.00 -4.70
N ARG A 39 -2.38 -10.72 -4.39
CA ARG A 39 -3.32 -10.13 -5.35
C ARG A 39 -2.83 -8.73 -5.75
N THR A 40 -2.93 -8.39 -7.02
CA THR A 40 -2.49 -7.09 -7.57
C THR A 40 -3.22 -5.89 -6.96
N GLY A 41 -4.46 -6.09 -6.52
CA GLY A 41 -5.30 -5.03 -5.95
C GLY A 41 -5.71 -3.98 -6.99
N ARG A 42 -6.31 -2.88 -6.53
CA ARG A 42 -6.72 -1.76 -7.39
C ARG A 42 -5.47 -0.94 -7.80
N PRO A 43 -5.30 -0.57 -9.09
CA PRO A 43 -4.20 0.28 -9.51
C PRO A 43 -4.24 1.64 -8.80
N ARG A 44 -3.06 2.21 -8.56
CA ARG A 44 -2.90 3.51 -7.91
C ARG A 44 -3.24 4.64 -8.90
N GLY A 45 -3.84 5.70 -8.38
CA GLY A 45 -4.05 6.96 -9.11
C GLY A 45 -2.89 7.95 -9.00
N THR A 46 -1.83 7.61 -8.26
CA THR A 46 -0.61 8.43 -8.14
C THR A 46 0.58 7.66 -8.67
N THR A 47 1.58 8.39 -9.15
CA THR A 47 2.87 7.85 -9.61
C THR A 47 3.92 7.99 -8.52
N GLU A 48 5.00 7.22 -8.61
CA GLU A 48 6.11 7.27 -7.65
C GLU A 48 6.73 8.67 -7.56
N LYS A 49 6.82 9.40 -8.68
CA LYS A 49 7.31 10.78 -8.72
C LYS A 49 6.45 11.73 -7.88
N ILE A 50 5.12 11.56 -7.92
CA ILE A 50 4.20 12.37 -7.13
C ILE A 50 4.33 12.00 -5.65
N ASP A 51 4.43 10.71 -5.35
CA ASP A 51 4.57 10.20 -3.98
C ASP A 51 5.88 10.72 -3.34
N GLN A 52 6.99 10.71 -4.09
CA GLN A 52 8.26 11.33 -3.69
C GLN A 52 8.10 12.83 -3.45
N ARG A 53 7.44 13.54 -4.36
CA ARG A 53 7.22 14.99 -4.21
C ARG A 53 6.41 15.33 -2.96
N ILE A 54 5.42 14.52 -2.62
CA ILE A 54 4.65 14.66 -1.37
C ILE A 54 5.58 14.51 -0.16
N SER A 55 6.45 13.50 -0.17
CA SER A 55 7.43 13.27 0.90
C SER A 55 8.43 14.42 1.01
N ASP A 56 8.95 14.91 -0.10
CA ASP A 56 9.91 16.02 -0.15
C ASP A 56 9.31 17.31 0.42
N LEU A 57 8.06 17.63 0.05
CA LEU A 57 7.38 18.83 0.56
C LEU A 57 7.20 18.77 2.08
N ALA A 58 6.85 17.60 2.62
CA ALA A 58 6.71 17.41 4.07
C ALA A 58 8.07 17.42 4.81
N THR A 59 9.14 16.97 4.16
CA THR A 59 10.48 16.92 4.77
C THR A 59 11.16 18.30 4.75
N ASN A 60 10.95 19.08 3.70
CA ASN A 60 11.52 20.43 3.56
C ASN A 60 10.82 21.44 4.49
N ASP A 61 9.52 21.28 4.73
CA ASP A 61 8.75 22.10 5.67
C ASP A 61 7.99 21.19 6.64
N ASN A 62 8.62 20.93 7.80
CA ASN A 62 8.08 20.04 8.83
C ASN A 62 6.78 20.55 9.49
N ILE A 63 6.36 21.79 9.21
CA ILE A 63 5.11 22.38 9.72
C ILE A 63 4.01 22.32 8.65
N ALA A 64 4.35 21.99 7.40
CA ALA A 64 3.40 21.96 6.29
C ALA A 64 2.26 20.97 6.54
N THR A 65 1.03 21.47 6.40
CA THR A 65 -0.16 20.61 6.52
C THR A 65 -0.47 19.91 5.20
N THR A 66 -1.29 18.87 5.25
CA THR A 66 -1.81 18.19 4.04
C THR A 66 -2.53 19.16 3.10
N ARG A 67 -3.17 20.20 3.64
CA ARG A 67 -3.83 21.27 2.87
C ARG A 67 -2.83 22.16 2.14
N ASP A 68 -1.68 22.43 2.76
CA ASP A 68 -0.62 23.23 2.15
C ASP A 68 0.06 22.47 1.02
N ILE A 69 0.39 21.19 1.26
CA ILE A 69 0.91 20.28 0.24
C ILE A 69 -0.07 20.16 -0.93
N GLN A 70 -1.36 19.98 -0.66
CA GLN A 70 -2.39 19.94 -1.70
C GLN A 70 -2.41 21.23 -2.53
N ARG A 71 -2.28 22.40 -1.90
CA ARG A 71 -2.27 23.69 -2.58
C ARG A 71 -1.05 23.82 -3.50
N VAL A 72 0.11 23.37 -3.04
CA VAL A 72 1.34 23.35 -3.86
C VAL A 72 1.18 22.43 -5.07
N LEU A 73 0.69 21.22 -4.87
CA LEU A 73 0.46 20.25 -5.96
C LEU A 73 -0.59 20.74 -6.97
N LYS A 74 -1.67 21.35 -6.48
CA LYS A 74 -2.72 21.92 -7.34
C LYS A 74 -2.20 23.05 -8.22
N ARG A 75 -1.28 23.89 -7.71
CA ARG A 75 -0.58 24.91 -8.51
C ARG A 75 0.29 24.30 -9.61
N GLN A 76 0.71 23.05 -9.44
CA GLN A 76 1.48 22.27 -10.42
C GLN A 76 0.58 21.37 -11.29
N HIS A 77 -0.73 21.65 -11.35
CA HIS A 77 -1.72 20.87 -12.11
C HIS A 77 -1.89 19.41 -11.68
N VAL A 78 -1.52 19.09 -10.43
CA VAL A 78 -1.74 17.77 -9.83
C VAL A 78 -2.91 17.87 -8.85
N ASP A 79 -4.08 17.38 -9.27
CA ASP A 79 -5.28 17.39 -8.42
C ASP A 79 -5.43 16.07 -7.65
N ILE A 80 -5.15 16.13 -6.35
CA ILE A 80 -5.14 14.99 -5.45
C ILE A 80 -5.87 15.37 -4.15
N SER A 81 -6.67 14.45 -3.61
CA SER A 81 -7.36 14.67 -2.34
C SER A 81 -6.40 14.69 -1.15
N GLN A 82 -6.75 15.44 -0.10
CA GLN A 82 -5.97 15.47 1.15
C GLN A 82 -5.81 14.08 1.76
N GLU A 83 -6.83 13.22 1.64
CA GLU A 83 -6.77 11.85 2.13
C GLU A 83 -5.74 11.00 1.38
N THR A 84 -5.62 11.20 0.06
CA THR A 84 -4.59 10.52 -0.73
C THR A 84 -3.20 10.98 -0.28
N ILE A 85 -2.99 12.29 -0.08
CA ILE A 85 -1.73 12.84 0.43
C ILE A 85 -1.39 12.24 1.80
N ARG A 86 -2.36 12.21 2.72
CA ARG A 86 -2.20 11.61 4.05
C ARG A 86 -1.78 10.14 3.97
N ARG A 87 -2.42 9.36 3.10
CA ARG A 87 -2.06 7.96 2.87
C ARG A 87 -0.61 7.84 2.36
N ARG A 88 -0.18 8.71 1.43
CA ARG A 88 1.20 8.70 0.93
C ARG A 88 2.23 9.07 1.97
N LEU A 89 1.95 10.08 2.78
CA LEU A 89 2.80 10.42 3.91
C LEU A 89 2.92 9.25 4.88
N LYS A 90 1.82 8.58 5.23
CA LYS A 90 1.84 7.40 6.10
C LYS A 90 2.65 6.23 5.50
N GLU A 91 2.50 5.97 4.21
CA GLU A 91 3.30 4.96 3.48
C GLU A 91 4.81 5.28 3.52
N HIS A 92 5.18 6.56 3.57
CA HIS A 92 6.57 7.04 3.67
C HIS A 92 7.03 7.31 5.12
N GLY A 93 6.28 6.84 6.13
CA GLY A 93 6.66 6.96 7.55
C GLY A 93 6.29 8.29 8.22
N GLY A 94 5.57 9.17 7.53
CA GLY A 94 5.03 10.41 8.09
C GLY A 94 4.06 10.14 9.24
N LYS A 95 4.14 10.99 10.27
CA LYS A 95 3.32 10.90 11.50
C LYS A 95 2.55 12.19 11.71
N PHE A 96 1.44 12.07 12.44
CA PHE A 96 0.73 13.25 12.93
C PHE A 96 1.48 13.82 14.13
N SER A 97 1.69 15.14 14.13
CA SER A 97 2.25 15.90 15.24
C SER A 97 1.29 17.04 15.61
N PRO A 98 1.08 17.31 16.91
CA PRO A 98 0.27 18.46 17.32
C PRO A 98 0.95 19.78 16.90
N PRO A 99 0.17 20.85 16.70
CA PRO A 99 0.73 22.17 16.43
C PRO A 99 1.61 22.63 17.58
N ILE A 100 2.73 23.28 17.25
CA ILE A 100 3.64 23.85 18.25
C ILE A 100 2.93 25.04 18.91
N SER A 101 2.63 24.92 20.21
CA SER A 101 2.05 26.00 21.01
C SER A 101 3.12 26.60 21.93
N LYS A 102 3.20 27.94 21.98
CA LYS A 102 4.04 28.62 22.97
C LYS A 102 3.37 28.47 24.35
N PRO A 103 4.13 28.21 25.42
CA PRO A 103 3.57 28.19 26.77
C PRO A 103 3.02 29.57 27.15
N LEU A 104 2.02 29.60 28.04
CA LEU A 104 1.50 30.85 28.57
C LEU A 104 2.62 31.63 29.29
N LEU A 105 2.58 32.96 29.18
CA LEU A 105 3.51 33.85 29.88
C LEU A 105 3.39 33.60 31.39
N THR A 106 4.52 33.38 32.06
CA THR A 106 4.59 33.24 33.51
C THR A 106 4.77 34.61 34.16
N GLU A 107 4.53 34.70 35.48
CA GLU A 107 4.71 35.92 36.28
C GLU A 107 6.10 36.56 36.13
N LYS A 108 7.13 35.76 35.80
CA LYS A 108 8.50 36.25 35.55
C LYS A 108 8.65 37.04 34.24
N HIS A 109 7.69 36.94 33.33
CA HIS A 109 7.66 37.64 32.05
C HIS A 109 6.64 38.79 32.03
N ARG A 110 6.07 39.13 33.19
CA ARG A 110 5.20 40.29 33.40
C ARG A 110 6.05 41.53 33.62
#